data_AF-A0A6A5T8U2-F1
#
_entry.id   AF-A0A6A5T8U2-F1
#
_cell.length_a   1.000
_cell.length_b   1.000
_cell.length_c   1.000
_cell.angle_alpha   90.00
_cell.angle_beta   90.00
_cell.angle_gamma   90.00
#
_symmetry.space_group_name_H-M   'P 1'
#
loop_
_entity.id
_entity.type
_entity.pdbx_description
1 polymer ?
#
loop_
_entity_poly.entity_id
_entity_poly.type
_entity_poly.pdbx_seq_one_letter_code
_entity_poly.pdbx_strand_id
1 'polypeptide(L)'
;MDPATAVSLVAGIIQFVDLGGKIFKGVREVRQSSSGVTEDTRRTTDVVTEMRNLACKLENPGGGARNDNERALQKLAAECRLEQKLAGCRSQLGVHIKRLISLTKSSRFQSDIVADLQEQFQILQQGVHISTIGAEVQQQLKSLFELPAYVRTAFLQQSFLRGLEFADMRTRYEVVDEAHFKTFRWVLEDNPNAQPSAVRSARETFIRWLSTGDGAFHIIGKIGSGKSTLMKFLSTHSRVQEELQMWAGKRKLVLANFFFWKPGSTLQKSAKGLLRSLLHDVLREAPELTSSLFPTEWEIEYGKPSKRHCLDSSQSFSDSAIRNAFSILLKQKSIYETHRFCFFLDALDEYEGPPHEDHTDMIRLLNSWLLTSRGGVKIRVSSREYAVFEGAFDLEKRFRLQDLTSGDRERYVQERLHGIPDKIERERLVRDVVGRSDGVFLWTVLVVKALRECIGNGQGPKAIEQELSSYPTELDELFVKLLSSIRLSAKRMAFQIFAMIEDMTARKTTLPLLSCLFLDNYNDNPKFA
;
A
#
# COMPACT_ATOMS: atom_id res chain seq x y z
N MET A 1 -38.99 -44.28 -9.78
CA MET A 1 -37.67 -43.93 -9.22
C MET A 1 -36.89 -45.22 -9.19
N ASP A 2 -35.81 -45.33 -9.96
CA ASP A 2 -35.11 -46.61 -10.11
C ASP A 2 -34.24 -46.91 -8.87
N PRO A 3 -33.99 -48.19 -8.54
CA PRO A 3 -33.21 -48.58 -7.36
C PRO A 3 -31.77 -48.02 -7.35
N ALA A 4 -31.13 -47.85 -8.52
CA ALA A 4 -29.82 -47.24 -8.66
C ALA A 4 -29.84 -45.71 -8.44
N THR A 5 -30.93 -45.02 -8.78
CA THR A 5 -31.09 -43.59 -8.43
C THR A 5 -31.21 -43.40 -6.91
N ALA A 6 -31.96 -44.27 -6.23
CA ALA A 6 -32.12 -44.22 -4.77
C ALA A 6 -30.83 -44.61 -4.04
N VAL A 7 -30.10 -45.63 -4.52
CA VAL A 7 -28.80 -46.04 -3.98
C VAL A 7 -27.72 -44.98 -4.23
N SER A 8 -27.74 -44.29 -5.38
CA SER A 8 -26.81 -43.18 -5.67
C SER A 8 -27.06 -41.96 -4.78
N LEU A 9 -28.32 -41.61 -4.53
CA LEU A 9 -28.67 -40.51 -3.63
C LEU A 9 -28.31 -40.84 -2.17
N VAL A 10 -28.59 -42.07 -1.72
CA VAL A 10 -28.22 -42.54 -0.37
C VAL A 10 -26.69 -42.64 -0.22
N ALA A 11 -25.96 -43.10 -1.24
CA ALA A 11 -24.50 -43.12 -1.24
C ALA A 11 -23.89 -41.71 -1.21
N GLY A 12 -24.48 -40.75 -1.94
CA GLY A 12 -24.07 -39.34 -1.91
C GLY A 12 -24.31 -38.67 -0.56
N ILE A 13 -25.44 -38.94 0.09
CA ILE A 13 -25.75 -38.43 1.43
C ILE A 13 -24.85 -39.08 2.49
N ILE A 14 -24.60 -40.39 2.41
CA ILE A 14 -23.67 -41.09 3.31
C ILE A 14 -22.24 -40.56 3.15
N GLN A 15 -21.77 -40.30 1.92
CA GLN A 15 -20.45 -39.71 1.68
C GLN A 15 -20.34 -38.28 2.20
N PHE A 16 -21.41 -37.47 2.11
CA PHE A 16 -21.45 -36.11 2.62
C PHE A 16 -21.45 -36.08 4.17
N VAL A 17 -22.19 -36.99 4.81
CA VAL A 17 -22.24 -37.13 6.27
C VAL A 17 -20.94 -37.73 6.82
N ASP A 18 -20.32 -38.68 6.12
CA ASP A 18 -19.01 -39.26 6.49
C ASP A 18 -17.87 -38.24 6.33
N LEU A 19 -17.89 -37.41 5.28
CA LEU A 19 -16.96 -36.31 5.10
C LEU A 19 -17.14 -35.23 6.18
N GLY A 20 -18.39 -34.87 6.48
CA GLY A 20 -18.74 -33.94 7.56
C GLY A 20 -18.29 -34.47 8.94
N GLY A 21 -18.50 -35.76 9.21
CA GLY A 21 -18.06 -36.43 10.43
C GLY A 21 -16.54 -36.51 10.57
N LYS A 22 -15.82 -36.81 9.48
CA LYS A 22 -14.34 -36.86 9.45
C LYS A 22 -13.71 -35.48 9.63
N ILE A 23 -14.31 -34.43 9.06
CA ILE A 23 -13.86 -33.04 9.26
C ILE A 23 -14.10 -32.60 10.71
N PHE A 24 -15.27 -32.90 11.29
CA PHE A 24 -15.56 -32.52 12.68
C PHE A 24 -14.72 -33.30 13.69
N LYS A 25 -14.46 -34.58 13.42
CA LYS A 25 -13.59 -35.44 14.24
C LYS A 25 -12.12 -34.99 14.14
N GLY A 26 -11.63 -34.70 12.93
CA GLY A 26 -10.29 -34.15 12.71
C GLY A 26 -10.07 -32.77 13.35
N VAL A 27 -11.07 -31.89 13.31
CA VAL A 27 -11.01 -30.57 13.97
C VAL A 27 -11.06 -30.71 15.50
N ARG A 28 -11.78 -31.70 16.04
CA ARG A 28 -11.86 -31.96 17.49
C ARG A 28 -10.60 -32.63 18.04
N GLU A 29 -9.99 -33.54 17.28
CA GLU A 29 -8.76 -34.27 17.65
C GLU A 29 -7.50 -33.39 17.54
N VAL A 30 -7.43 -32.50 16.53
CA VAL A 30 -6.35 -31.48 16.40
C VAL A 30 -6.44 -30.43 17.52
N ARG A 31 -7.63 -30.15 18.06
CA ARG A 31 -7.83 -29.18 19.15
C ARG A 31 -7.49 -29.73 20.54
N GLN A 32 -7.30 -31.05 20.68
CA GLN A 32 -7.10 -31.71 21.99
C GLN A 32 -5.80 -32.53 22.13
N SER A 33 -4.89 -32.52 21.14
CA SER A 33 -3.64 -33.29 21.21
C SER A 33 -2.40 -32.40 21.15
N SER A 34 -1.54 -32.52 22.17
CA SER A 34 -0.31 -31.73 22.36
C SER A 34 0.93 -32.31 21.66
N SER A 35 0.81 -33.27 20.74
CA SER A 35 1.98 -33.89 20.08
C SER A 35 1.83 -34.23 18.58
N GLY A 36 0.72 -33.89 17.93
CA GLY A 36 0.70 -33.67 16.48
C GLY A 36 0.96 -34.85 15.51
N VAL A 37 0.84 -36.12 15.92
CA VAL A 37 0.81 -37.29 14.98
C VAL A 37 -0.13 -38.39 15.50
N THR A 38 -1.00 -38.94 14.64
CA THR A 38 -1.96 -40.02 14.98
C THR A 38 -1.52 -41.41 14.47
N GLU A 39 -1.99 -42.46 15.16
CA GLU A 39 -1.58 -43.87 15.07
C GLU A 39 -1.95 -44.58 13.73
N ASP A 40 -2.90 -44.07 12.96
CA ASP A 40 -3.26 -44.57 11.62
C ASP A 40 -2.13 -44.39 10.58
N THR A 41 -1.20 -43.46 10.81
CA THR A 41 -0.04 -43.23 9.94
C THR A 41 0.95 -44.41 9.98
N ARG A 42 0.94 -45.20 11.06
CA ARG A 42 1.84 -46.35 11.22
C ARG A 42 1.41 -47.54 10.37
N ARG A 43 0.11 -47.88 10.36
CA ARG A 43 -0.45 -49.00 9.56
C ARG A 43 -0.32 -48.79 8.06
N THR A 44 -0.48 -47.55 7.59
CA THR A 44 -0.40 -47.23 6.16
C THR A 44 1.04 -47.32 5.64
N THR A 45 2.03 -47.03 6.49
CA THR A 45 3.45 -47.12 6.15
C THR A 45 3.91 -48.59 6.06
N ASP A 46 3.38 -49.47 6.91
CA ASP A 46 3.70 -50.90 6.90
C ASP A 46 3.17 -51.59 5.63
N VAL A 47 1.95 -51.28 5.20
CA VAL A 47 1.33 -51.81 3.96
C VAL A 47 2.06 -51.32 2.70
N VAL A 48 2.50 -50.06 2.69
CA VAL A 48 3.29 -49.50 1.57
C VAL A 48 4.69 -50.13 1.51
N THR A 49 5.26 -50.50 2.65
CA THR A 49 6.58 -51.16 2.71
C THR A 49 6.50 -52.61 2.24
N GLU A 50 5.44 -53.34 2.58
CA GLU A 50 5.19 -54.69 2.02
C GLU A 50 4.92 -54.67 0.51
N MET A 51 4.12 -53.72 0.01
CA MET A 51 3.87 -53.58 -1.43
C MET A 51 5.15 -53.26 -2.21
N ARG A 52 6.08 -52.50 -1.63
CA ARG A 52 7.37 -52.20 -2.24
C ARG A 52 8.30 -53.43 -2.28
N ASN A 53 8.27 -54.27 -1.23
CA ASN A 53 9.02 -55.54 -1.20
C ASN A 53 8.46 -56.59 -2.18
N LEU A 54 7.14 -56.61 -2.40
CA LEU A 54 6.50 -57.46 -3.41
C LEU A 54 6.83 -57.00 -4.84
N ALA A 55 6.92 -55.68 -5.06
CA ALA A 55 7.33 -55.12 -6.34
C ALA A 55 8.80 -55.46 -6.69
N CYS A 56 9.73 -55.41 -5.73
CA CYS A 56 11.13 -55.80 -5.98
C CYS A 56 11.33 -57.29 -6.27
N LYS A 57 10.46 -58.18 -5.76
CA LYS A 57 10.54 -59.62 -6.05
C LYS A 57 10.09 -59.99 -7.47
N LEU A 58 9.39 -59.09 -8.18
CA LEU A 58 8.87 -59.31 -9.52
C LEU A 58 9.78 -58.77 -10.64
N GLU A 59 10.91 -58.14 -10.30
CA GLU A 59 11.86 -57.58 -11.27
C GLU A 59 12.92 -58.56 -11.80
N ASN A 60 12.97 -59.81 -11.30
CA ASN A 60 13.85 -60.86 -11.83
C ASN A 60 13.05 -62.03 -12.45
N PRO A 61 12.91 -62.09 -13.79
CA PRO A 61 12.08 -63.08 -14.45
C PRO A 61 12.86 -64.38 -14.64
N GLY A 62 12.66 -65.34 -13.73
CA GLY A 62 12.95 -66.75 -13.99
C GLY A 62 11.84 -67.37 -14.84
N GLY A 63 12.06 -67.35 -16.17
CA GLY A 63 11.29 -67.98 -17.27
C GLY A 63 9.99 -68.75 -17.00
N GLY A 64 8.93 -68.33 -17.70
CA GLY A 64 7.84 -69.23 -18.14
C GLY A 64 6.42 -68.65 -18.10
N ALA A 65 5.81 -68.49 -19.29
CA ALA A 65 4.38 -68.29 -19.60
C ALA A 65 3.64 -67.08 -18.97
N ARG A 66 3.36 -66.08 -19.82
CA ARG A 66 2.64 -64.84 -19.53
C ARG A 66 1.12 -65.10 -19.39
N ASN A 67 0.56 -64.93 -18.20
CA ASN A 67 -0.89 -65.10 -17.94
C ASN A 67 -1.65 -63.75 -17.95
N ASP A 68 -2.95 -63.79 -18.29
CA ASP A 68 -3.85 -62.64 -18.41
C ASP A 68 -3.92 -61.71 -17.17
N ASN A 69 -3.55 -62.24 -16.00
CA ASN A 69 -3.44 -61.47 -14.76
C ASN A 69 -2.34 -60.39 -14.82
N GLU A 70 -1.23 -60.60 -15.54
CA GLU A 70 -0.18 -59.58 -15.70
C GLU A 70 -0.65 -58.41 -16.58
N ARG A 71 -1.49 -58.66 -17.59
CA ARG A 71 -2.11 -57.60 -18.41
C ARG A 71 -3.11 -56.78 -17.61
N ALA A 72 -3.93 -57.43 -16.79
CA ALA A 72 -4.88 -56.74 -15.92
C ALA A 72 -4.16 -55.84 -14.89
N LEU A 73 -3.07 -56.32 -14.31
CA LEU A 73 -2.24 -55.55 -13.36
C LEU A 73 -1.52 -54.37 -14.04
N GLN A 74 -1.04 -54.52 -15.28
CA GLN A 74 -0.49 -53.39 -16.04
C GLN A 74 -1.54 -52.34 -16.40
N LYS A 75 -2.77 -52.77 -16.71
CA LYS A 75 -3.90 -51.86 -17.00
C LYS A 75 -4.30 -51.06 -15.75
N LEU A 76 -4.39 -51.73 -14.59
CA LEU A 76 -4.66 -51.09 -13.30
C LEU A 76 -3.55 -50.12 -12.89
N ALA A 77 -2.27 -50.48 -13.12
CA ALA A 77 -1.13 -49.59 -12.86
C ALA A 77 -1.10 -48.36 -13.80
N ALA A 78 -1.66 -48.47 -15.01
CA ALA A 78 -1.83 -47.34 -15.92
C ALA A 78 -3.01 -46.44 -15.49
N GLU A 79 -4.11 -47.03 -15.04
CA GLU A 79 -5.29 -46.32 -14.48
C GLU A 79 -4.93 -45.56 -13.19
N CYS A 80 -4.17 -46.16 -12.27
CA CYS A 80 -3.68 -45.46 -11.07
C CYS A 80 -2.72 -44.30 -11.39
N ARG A 81 -1.87 -44.43 -12.42
CA ARG A 81 -1.03 -43.31 -12.90
C ARG A 81 -1.87 -42.20 -13.52
N LEU A 82 -2.99 -42.53 -14.17
CA LEU A 82 -3.92 -41.56 -14.72
C LEU A 82 -4.66 -40.81 -13.60
N GLU A 83 -5.13 -41.52 -12.58
CA GLU A 83 -5.76 -40.92 -11.40
C GLU A 83 -4.79 -40.01 -10.62
N GLN A 84 -3.52 -40.41 -10.45
CA GLN A 84 -2.52 -39.53 -9.84
C GLN A 84 -2.30 -38.24 -10.64
N LYS A 85 -2.30 -38.30 -11.98
CA LYS A 85 -2.21 -37.12 -12.85
C LYS A 85 -3.47 -36.24 -12.75
N LEU A 86 -4.65 -36.86 -12.71
CA LEU A 86 -5.94 -36.16 -12.54
C LEU A 86 -6.06 -35.52 -11.15
N ALA A 87 -5.61 -36.19 -10.09
CA ALA A 87 -5.55 -35.65 -8.73
C ALA A 87 -4.57 -34.46 -8.65
N GLY A 88 -3.43 -34.54 -9.35
CA GLY A 88 -2.51 -33.42 -9.53
C GLY A 88 -3.14 -32.23 -10.26
N CYS A 89 -3.94 -32.47 -11.29
CA CYS A 89 -4.67 -31.40 -11.99
C CYS A 89 -5.79 -30.79 -11.12
N ARG A 90 -6.53 -31.62 -10.36
CA ARG A 90 -7.57 -31.16 -9.42
C ARG A 90 -7.01 -30.32 -8.28
N SER A 91 -5.86 -30.71 -7.72
CA SER A 91 -5.21 -29.93 -6.66
C SER A 91 -4.67 -28.61 -7.19
N GLN A 92 -4.08 -28.59 -8.39
CA GLN A 92 -3.64 -27.38 -9.07
C GLN A 92 -4.81 -26.43 -9.36
N LEU A 93 -5.92 -26.96 -9.89
CA LEU A 93 -7.14 -26.19 -10.14
C LEU A 93 -7.70 -25.60 -8.83
N GLY A 94 -7.71 -26.37 -7.75
CA GLY A 94 -8.11 -25.90 -6.42
C GLY A 94 -7.25 -24.76 -5.87
N VAL A 95 -5.94 -24.77 -6.14
CA VAL A 95 -5.02 -23.68 -5.75
C VAL A 95 -5.26 -22.43 -6.59
N HIS A 96 -5.44 -22.57 -7.92
CA HIS A 96 -5.76 -21.44 -8.80
C HIS A 96 -7.10 -20.80 -8.45
N ILE A 97 -8.11 -21.60 -8.14
CA ILE A 97 -9.44 -21.13 -7.71
C ILE A 97 -9.37 -20.39 -6.37
N LYS A 98 -8.67 -20.94 -5.35
CA LYS A 98 -8.50 -20.26 -4.06
C LYS A 98 -7.77 -18.91 -4.21
N ARG A 99 -6.81 -18.83 -5.13
CA ARG A 99 -6.07 -17.59 -5.41
C ARG A 99 -6.91 -16.57 -6.18
N LEU A 100 -7.71 -17.02 -7.15
CA LEU A 100 -8.69 -16.17 -7.86
C LEU A 100 -9.73 -15.59 -6.88
N ILE A 101 -10.27 -16.42 -5.98
CA ILE A 101 -11.24 -15.98 -4.96
C ILE A 101 -10.61 -15.00 -3.96
N SER A 102 -9.33 -15.16 -3.59
CA SER A 102 -8.66 -14.22 -2.69
C SER A 102 -8.34 -12.89 -3.38
N LEU A 103 -8.02 -12.93 -4.68
CA LEU A 103 -7.81 -11.76 -5.53
C LEU A 103 -9.10 -10.97 -5.74
N THR A 104 -10.24 -11.62 -6.00
CA THR A 104 -11.53 -10.94 -6.15
C THR A 104 -12.01 -10.26 -4.86
N LYS A 105 -11.53 -10.69 -3.68
CA LYS A 105 -11.86 -10.06 -2.40
C LYS A 105 -11.03 -8.82 -2.08
N SER A 106 -9.91 -8.62 -2.77
CA SER A 106 -8.92 -7.59 -2.42
C SER A 106 -8.82 -6.43 -3.44
N SER A 107 -9.46 -6.51 -4.60
CA SER A 107 -9.43 -5.45 -5.61
C SER A 107 -10.80 -5.20 -6.28
N ARG A 108 -11.01 -3.95 -6.73
CA ARG A 108 -12.12 -3.57 -7.64
C ARG A 108 -11.84 -4.14 -9.03
N PHE A 109 -12.00 -5.45 -9.23
CA PHE A 109 -12.05 -6.02 -10.57
C PHE A 109 -13.31 -5.53 -11.30
N GLN A 110 -13.23 -5.32 -12.63
CA GLN A 110 -14.40 -5.13 -13.48
C GLN A 110 -15.34 -6.32 -13.33
N SER A 111 -16.63 -6.06 -13.12
CA SER A 111 -17.64 -7.09 -12.84
C SER A 111 -17.71 -8.18 -13.92
N ASP A 112 -17.35 -7.80 -15.14
CA ASP A 112 -17.48 -8.59 -16.35
C ASP A 112 -16.46 -9.75 -16.38
N ILE A 113 -15.26 -9.56 -15.82
CA ILE A 113 -14.23 -10.62 -15.72
C ILE A 113 -14.66 -11.68 -14.68
N VAL A 114 -15.33 -11.24 -13.61
CA VAL A 114 -15.83 -12.15 -12.57
C VAL A 114 -17.00 -12.98 -13.09
N ALA A 115 -17.89 -12.36 -13.87
CA ALA A 115 -19.01 -13.04 -14.51
C ALA A 115 -18.54 -14.08 -15.54
N ASP A 116 -17.58 -13.73 -16.41
CA ASP A 116 -17.05 -14.63 -17.44
C ASP A 116 -16.30 -15.82 -16.81
N LEU A 117 -15.54 -15.59 -15.74
CA LEU A 117 -14.89 -16.68 -14.97
C LEU A 117 -15.90 -17.59 -14.25
N GLN A 118 -17.02 -17.05 -13.77
CA GLN A 118 -18.11 -17.83 -13.18
C GLN A 118 -18.84 -18.68 -14.23
N GLU A 119 -19.06 -18.15 -15.43
CA GLU A 119 -19.68 -18.86 -16.54
C GLU A 119 -18.79 -20.03 -17.03
N GLN A 120 -17.48 -19.79 -17.21
CA GLN A 120 -16.52 -20.84 -17.54
C GLN A 120 -16.45 -21.94 -16.48
N PHE A 121 -16.60 -21.57 -15.20
CA PHE A 121 -16.68 -22.53 -14.09
C PHE A 121 -17.95 -23.39 -14.13
N GLN A 122 -19.09 -22.81 -14.52
CA GLN A 122 -20.36 -23.51 -14.62
C GLN A 122 -20.36 -24.53 -15.79
N ILE A 123 -19.70 -24.19 -16.90
CA ILE A 123 -19.45 -25.09 -18.03
C ILE A 123 -18.54 -26.27 -17.61
N LEU A 124 -17.49 -26.01 -16.83
CA LEU A 124 -16.60 -27.04 -16.28
C LEU A 124 -17.30 -28.01 -15.32
N GLN A 125 -18.28 -27.53 -14.54
CA GLN A 125 -19.08 -28.39 -13.66
C GLN A 125 -20.06 -29.30 -14.43
N GLN A 126 -20.56 -28.86 -15.58
CA GLN A 126 -21.51 -29.63 -16.39
C GLN A 126 -20.83 -30.64 -17.34
N GLY A 127 -19.57 -30.41 -17.73
CA GLY A 127 -18.89 -31.17 -18.79
C GLY A 127 -18.18 -32.48 -18.41
N VAL A 128 -18.15 -32.91 -17.14
CA VAL A 128 -17.36 -34.10 -16.73
C VAL A 128 -18.25 -35.31 -16.44
N HIS A 129 -18.93 -35.80 -17.48
CA HIS A 129 -19.55 -37.13 -17.49
C HIS A 129 -19.19 -37.87 -18.79
N ILE A 130 -17.92 -38.29 -18.96
CA ILE A 130 -17.55 -39.17 -20.09
C ILE A 130 -16.52 -40.21 -19.66
N SER A 131 -16.87 -41.48 -19.91
CA SER A 131 -16.21 -42.71 -19.49
C SER A 131 -15.11 -43.21 -20.44
N THR A 132 -14.53 -42.37 -21.31
CA THR A 132 -13.30 -42.72 -22.04
C THR A 132 -12.62 -41.46 -22.57
N ILE A 133 -11.42 -41.17 -22.09
CA ILE A 133 -10.67 -39.95 -22.44
C ILE A 133 -9.80 -40.24 -23.67
N GLY A 134 -10.32 -39.96 -24.86
CA GLY A 134 -9.54 -39.89 -26.10
C GLY A 134 -8.71 -38.61 -26.18
N ALA A 135 -7.76 -38.55 -27.13
CA ALA A 135 -6.87 -37.41 -27.36
C ALA A 135 -7.62 -36.06 -27.54
N GLU A 136 -8.86 -36.10 -28.04
CA GLU A 136 -9.74 -34.94 -28.16
C GLU A 136 -10.14 -34.33 -26.81
N VAL A 137 -10.44 -35.14 -25.79
CA VAL A 137 -10.77 -34.63 -24.44
C VAL A 137 -9.54 -34.03 -23.78
N GLN A 138 -8.34 -34.56 -24.08
CA GLN A 138 -7.08 -33.99 -23.61
C GLN A 138 -6.78 -32.64 -24.26
N GLN A 139 -7.19 -32.45 -25.52
CA GLN A 139 -7.08 -31.20 -26.26
C GLN A 139 -8.15 -30.19 -25.82
N GLN A 140 -9.38 -30.64 -25.56
CA GLN A 140 -10.46 -29.83 -24.97
C GLN A 140 -10.17 -29.42 -23.53
N LEU A 141 -9.59 -30.30 -22.71
CA LEU A 141 -9.07 -29.95 -21.37
C LEU A 141 -7.91 -28.96 -21.48
N LYS A 142 -6.98 -29.13 -22.42
CA LYS A 142 -5.91 -28.15 -22.67
C LYS A 142 -6.48 -26.77 -23.03
N SER A 143 -7.47 -26.71 -23.92
CA SER A 143 -8.15 -25.45 -24.27
C SER A 143 -9.00 -24.88 -23.14
N LEU A 144 -9.54 -25.71 -22.25
CA LEU A 144 -10.25 -25.31 -21.02
C LEU A 144 -9.31 -24.85 -19.89
N PHE A 145 -8.06 -25.35 -19.87
CA PHE A 145 -7.04 -25.01 -18.87
C PHE A 145 -6.10 -23.88 -19.31
N GLU A 146 -6.10 -23.51 -20.59
CA GLU A 146 -5.45 -22.29 -21.08
C GLU A 146 -6.33 -21.10 -20.72
N LEU A 147 -6.05 -20.48 -19.57
CA LEU A 147 -6.64 -19.20 -19.20
C LEU A 147 -6.58 -18.25 -20.41
N PRO A 148 -7.69 -17.59 -20.78
CA PRO A 148 -7.69 -16.60 -21.84
C PRO A 148 -6.54 -15.61 -21.65
N ALA A 149 -5.91 -15.19 -22.74
CA ALA A 149 -4.73 -14.33 -22.68
C ALA A 149 -4.96 -13.07 -21.82
N TYR A 150 -6.19 -12.52 -21.84
CA TYR A 150 -6.57 -11.37 -21.03
C TYR A 150 -6.55 -11.67 -19.52
N VAL A 151 -7.00 -12.85 -19.08
CA VAL A 151 -6.96 -13.28 -17.66
C VAL A 151 -5.52 -13.46 -17.18
N ARG A 152 -4.68 -14.06 -18.03
CA ARG A 152 -3.25 -14.23 -17.73
C ARG A 152 -2.54 -12.89 -17.59
N THR A 153 -2.80 -11.96 -18.52
CA THR A 153 -2.27 -10.59 -18.48
C THR A 153 -2.67 -9.88 -17.19
N ALA A 154 -3.94 -9.94 -16.79
CA ALA A 154 -4.43 -9.33 -15.55
C ALA A 154 -3.76 -9.92 -14.30
N PHE A 155 -3.58 -11.25 -14.26
CA PHE A 155 -2.89 -11.91 -13.16
C PHE A 155 -1.42 -11.51 -13.05
N LEU A 156 -0.74 -11.39 -14.19
CA LEU A 156 0.65 -10.93 -14.25
C LEU A 156 0.75 -9.48 -13.78
N GLN A 157 -0.06 -8.57 -14.32
CA GLN A 157 -0.09 -7.16 -13.90
C GLN A 157 -0.25 -7.04 -12.38
N GLN A 158 -1.17 -7.79 -11.78
CA GLN A 158 -1.37 -7.80 -10.33
C GLN A 158 -0.18 -8.36 -9.55
N SER A 159 0.52 -9.35 -10.11
CA SER A 159 1.72 -9.92 -9.49
C SER A 159 2.88 -8.93 -9.50
N PHE A 160 3.02 -8.15 -10.58
CA PHE A 160 4.00 -7.05 -10.67
C PHE A 160 3.71 -5.95 -9.66
N LEU A 161 2.44 -5.56 -9.48
CA LEU A 161 2.05 -4.61 -8.43
C LEU A 161 2.48 -5.09 -7.05
N ARG A 162 2.18 -6.35 -6.71
CA ARG A 162 2.60 -6.95 -5.43
C ARG A 162 4.11 -7.02 -5.26
N GLY A 163 4.86 -7.28 -6.34
CA GLY A 163 6.32 -7.32 -6.29
C GLY A 163 6.96 -5.94 -6.04
N LEU A 164 6.27 -4.86 -6.40
CA LEU A 164 6.67 -3.47 -6.13
C LEU A 164 6.25 -2.98 -4.73
N GLU A 165 5.18 -3.54 -4.19
CA GLU A 165 4.66 -3.24 -2.85
C GLU A 165 5.72 -3.50 -1.76
N PHE A 166 5.65 -2.73 -0.67
CA PHE A 166 6.40 -2.96 0.56
C PHE A 166 5.55 -2.53 1.75
N ALA A 167 5.81 -3.12 2.93
CA ALA A 167 4.86 -3.16 4.05
C ALA A 167 4.30 -1.79 4.49
N ASP A 168 5.11 -0.74 4.45
CA ASP A 168 4.79 0.60 4.92
C ASP A 168 4.68 1.64 3.78
N MET A 169 4.48 1.19 2.54
CA MET A 169 4.43 2.07 1.35
C MET A 169 3.42 3.21 1.46
N ARG A 170 2.29 2.99 2.15
CA ARG A 170 1.20 3.97 2.28
C ARG A 170 1.07 4.58 3.67
N THR A 171 1.76 4.03 4.67
CA THR A 171 1.62 4.43 6.08
C THR A 171 1.80 5.92 6.28
N ARG A 172 2.84 6.52 5.67
CA ARG A 172 3.09 7.95 5.82
C ARG A 172 1.93 8.79 5.29
N TYR A 173 1.42 8.46 4.11
CA TYR A 173 0.30 9.16 3.47
C TYR A 173 -0.99 9.05 4.29
N GLU A 174 -1.25 7.86 4.84
CA GLU A 174 -2.43 7.58 5.66
C GLU A 174 -2.42 8.34 6.99
N VAL A 175 -1.23 8.47 7.61
CA VAL A 175 -1.05 9.18 8.89
C VAL A 175 -1.08 10.71 8.73
N VAL A 176 -0.90 11.26 7.53
CA VAL A 176 -1.13 12.70 7.30
C VAL A 176 -2.61 13.01 7.54
N ASP A 177 -2.89 13.91 8.47
CA ASP A 177 -4.25 14.39 8.74
C ASP A 177 -4.90 14.99 7.49
N GLU A 178 -6.21 14.80 7.35
CA GLU A 178 -6.99 15.52 6.35
C GLU A 178 -7.01 17.02 6.64
N ALA A 179 -7.00 17.82 5.57
CA ALA A 179 -7.16 19.26 5.70
C ALA A 179 -8.48 19.59 6.40
N HIS A 180 -8.45 20.60 7.26
CA HIS A 180 -9.69 21.11 7.83
C HIS A 180 -10.57 21.64 6.69
N PHE A 181 -11.87 21.33 6.70
CA PHE A 181 -12.79 21.59 5.58
C PHE A 181 -12.91 23.07 5.15
N LYS A 182 -12.43 24.01 5.98
CA LYS A 182 -12.35 25.45 5.69
C LYS A 182 -10.96 25.96 5.33
N THR A 183 -9.95 25.11 5.20
CA THR A 183 -8.54 25.49 4.94
C THR A 183 -8.12 25.09 3.52
N PHE A 184 -7.07 25.72 2.98
CA PHE A 184 -6.53 25.52 1.63
C PHE A 184 -7.47 25.80 0.45
N ARG A 185 -8.73 26.15 0.71
CA ARG A 185 -9.70 26.59 -0.30
C ARG A 185 -9.21 27.78 -1.12
N TRP A 186 -8.32 28.61 -0.56
CA TRP A 186 -7.72 29.74 -1.27
C TRP A 186 -6.95 29.32 -2.54
N VAL A 187 -6.38 28.11 -2.54
CA VAL A 187 -5.57 27.59 -3.67
C VAL A 187 -6.44 27.29 -4.89
N LEU A 188 -7.66 26.78 -4.68
CA LEU A 188 -8.45 26.15 -5.74
C LEU A 188 -9.92 26.57 -5.79
N GLU A 189 -10.54 26.98 -4.69
CA GLU A 189 -12.00 27.12 -4.59
C GLU A 189 -12.45 28.57 -4.38
N ASP A 190 -11.80 29.29 -3.46
CA ASP A 190 -12.28 30.60 -3.03
C ASP A 190 -12.35 31.61 -4.18
N ASN A 191 -13.16 32.66 -4.03
CA ASN A 191 -13.20 33.73 -5.02
C ASN A 191 -11.84 34.47 -5.07
N PRO A 192 -11.12 34.47 -6.21
CA PRO A 192 -9.82 35.14 -6.33
C PRO A 192 -9.88 36.65 -6.04
N ASN A 193 -11.03 37.29 -6.32
CA ASN A 193 -11.21 38.73 -6.15
C ASN A 193 -11.31 39.14 -4.67
N ALA A 194 -11.71 38.21 -3.80
CA ALA A 194 -11.82 38.44 -2.36
C ALA A 194 -10.51 38.18 -1.59
N GLN A 195 -9.47 37.67 -2.28
CA GLN A 195 -8.20 37.29 -1.66
C GLN A 195 -7.14 38.40 -1.81
N PRO A 196 -6.17 38.46 -0.87
CA PRO A 196 -4.99 39.33 -0.99
C PRO A 196 -4.22 39.10 -2.30
N SER A 197 -3.53 40.14 -2.79
CA SER A 197 -2.79 40.09 -4.06
C SER A 197 -1.75 38.97 -4.12
N ALA A 198 -1.01 38.75 -3.02
CA ALA A 198 -0.02 37.66 -2.93
C ALA A 198 -0.65 36.27 -3.08
N VAL A 199 -1.79 36.03 -2.42
CA VAL A 199 -2.56 34.77 -2.50
C VAL A 199 -3.10 34.56 -3.91
N ARG A 200 -3.63 35.61 -4.53
CA ARG A 200 -4.12 35.57 -5.92
C ARG A 200 -3.00 35.22 -6.90
N SER A 201 -1.86 35.91 -6.79
CA SER A 201 -0.69 35.65 -7.65
C SER A 201 -0.18 34.21 -7.51
N ALA A 202 0.01 33.73 -6.27
CA ALA A 202 0.45 32.36 -6.02
C ALA A 202 -0.53 31.31 -6.58
N ARG A 203 -1.83 31.56 -6.46
CA ARG A 203 -2.88 30.73 -7.06
C ARG A 203 -2.80 30.71 -8.57
N GLU A 204 -2.72 31.87 -9.22
CA GLU A 204 -2.64 31.98 -10.68
C GLU A 204 -1.41 31.25 -11.22
N THR A 205 -0.26 31.41 -10.57
CA THR A 205 0.97 30.69 -10.90
C THR A 205 0.80 29.18 -10.76
N PHE A 206 0.17 28.72 -9.68
CA PHE A 206 -0.06 27.30 -9.44
C PHE A 206 -1.03 26.68 -10.47
N ILE A 207 -2.18 27.33 -10.72
CA ILE A 207 -3.17 26.88 -11.73
C ILE A 207 -2.56 26.89 -13.13
N ARG A 208 -1.79 27.92 -13.49
CA ARG A 208 -1.08 27.99 -14.78
C ARG A 208 -0.07 26.86 -14.91
N TRP A 209 0.67 26.56 -13.85
CA TRP A 209 1.57 25.41 -13.85
C TRP A 209 0.83 24.09 -14.04
N LEU A 210 -0.32 23.89 -13.39
CA LEU A 210 -1.13 22.68 -13.55
C LEU A 210 -1.62 22.50 -14.99
N SER A 211 -2.21 23.54 -15.58
CA SER A 211 -2.94 23.47 -16.85
C SER A 211 -2.08 23.60 -18.11
N THR A 212 -1.07 24.48 -18.12
CA THR A 212 -0.30 24.77 -19.34
C THR A 212 1.21 24.78 -19.13
N GLY A 213 1.68 24.88 -17.88
CA GLY A 213 3.09 24.89 -17.55
C GLY A 213 3.76 23.52 -17.66
N ASP A 214 5.01 23.44 -17.23
CA ASP A 214 5.87 22.26 -17.24
C ASP A 214 6.85 22.25 -16.06
N GLY A 215 7.66 21.20 -15.95
CA GLY A 215 8.73 21.12 -14.96
C GLY A 215 8.26 20.84 -13.54
N ALA A 216 9.06 21.30 -12.58
CA ALA A 216 8.77 21.18 -11.16
C ALA A 216 7.97 22.38 -10.63
N PHE A 217 7.08 22.14 -9.67
CA PHE A 217 6.49 23.17 -8.83
C PHE A 217 6.83 22.92 -7.37
N HIS A 218 7.34 23.94 -6.69
CA HIS A 218 7.94 23.81 -5.37
C HIS A 218 7.12 24.50 -4.29
N ILE A 219 6.68 23.74 -3.29
CA ILE A 219 6.00 24.25 -2.10
C ILE A 219 6.99 24.24 -0.94
N ILE A 220 7.44 25.42 -0.53
CA ILE A 220 8.31 25.56 0.63
C ILE A 220 7.55 26.05 1.85
N GLY A 221 8.13 25.79 3.01
CA GLY A 221 7.68 26.45 4.22
C GLY A 221 8.22 25.87 5.51
N LYS A 222 7.89 26.56 6.61
CA LYS A 222 8.31 26.20 7.98
C LYS A 222 7.85 24.80 8.37
N ILE A 223 8.54 24.19 9.34
CA ILE A 223 8.04 23.00 10.02
C ILE A 223 6.66 23.31 10.63
N GLY A 224 5.72 22.38 10.57
CA GLY A 224 4.38 22.58 11.12
C GLY A 224 3.48 23.60 10.39
N SER A 225 3.88 24.15 9.24
CA SER A 225 3.05 25.08 8.43
C SER A 225 1.90 24.42 7.65
N GLY A 226 1.81 23.08 7.66
CA GLY A 226 0.75 22.33 6.97
C GLY A 226 1.08 21.83 5.56
N LYS A 227 2.37 21.78 5.17
CA LYS A 227 2.81 21.32 3.82
C LYS A 227 2.30 19.93 3.45
N SER A 228 2.51 18.93 4.30
CA SER A 228 2.06 17.55 4.02
C SER A 228 0.54 17.46 3.92
N THR A 229 -0.19 18.20 4.77
CA THR A 229 -1.64 18.32 4.73
C THR A 229 -2.11 18.94 3.41
N LEU A 230 -1.45 20.02 2.95
CA LEU A 230 -1.71 20.61 1.63
C LEU A 230 -1.37 19.63 0.50
N MET A 231 -0.24 18.92 0.59
CA MET A 231 0.17 17.96 -0.43
C MET A 231 -0.86 16.82 -0.58
N LYS A 232 -1.37 16.31 0.54
CA LYS A 232 -2.46 15.32 0.56
C LYS A 232 -3.74 15.89 -0.04
N PHE A 233 -4.19 17.05 0.44
CA PHE A 233 -5.37 17.75 -0.08
C PHE A 233 -5.32 17.90 -1.59
N LEU A 234 -4.21 18.41 -2.13
CA LEU A 234 -4.08 18.63 -3.56
C LEU A 234 -3.94 17.32 -4.37
N SER A 235 -3.52 16.20 -3.76
CA SER A 235 -3.35 14.91 -4.47
C SER A 235 -4.67 14.24 -4.85
N THR A 236 -5.74 14.55 -4.11
CA THR A 236 -7.07 13.96 -4.28
C THR A 236 -8.10 14.96 -4.78
N HIS A 237 -7.73 16.24 -4.91
CA HIS A 237 -8.66 17.29 -5.28
C HIS A 237 -9.07 17.23 -6.76
N SER A 238 -10.38 17.20 -7.04
CA SER A 238 -10.93 17.11 -8.39
C SER A 238 -10.42 18.21 -9.33
N ARG A 239 -10.47 19.48 -8.88
CA ARG A 239 -9.94 20.60 -9.67
C ARG A 239 -8.47 20.42 -10.07
N VAL A 240 -7.62 19.84 -9.22
CA VAL A 240 -6.22 19.58 -9.60
C VAL A 240 -6.15 18.56 -10.73
N GLN A 241 -6.98 17.51 -10.66
CA GLN A 241 -7.07 16.49 -11.71
C GLN A 241 -7.61 17.08 -13.01
N GLU A 242 -8.62 17.95 -12.96
CA GLU A 242 -9.18 18.66 -14.13
C GLU A 242 -8.11 19.53 -14.82
N GLU A 243 -7.39 20.34 -14.04
CA GLU A 243 -6.35 21.23 -14.57
C GLU A 243 -5.18 20.42 -15.16
N LEU A 244 -4.76 19.34 -14.51
CA LEU A 244 -3.75 18.43 -15.06
C LEU A 244 -4.25 17.65 -16.28
N GLN A 245 -5.55 17.35 -16.36
CA GLN A 245 -6.14 16.70 -17.53
C GLN A 245 -6.18 17.66 -18.72
N MET A 246 -6.38 18.97 -18.50
CA MET A 246 -6.20 19.98 -19.55
C MET A 246 -4.77 19.95 -20.12
N TRP A 247 -3.76 19.85 -19.25
CA TRP A 247 -2.37 19.67 -19.68
C TRP A 247 -2.15 18.34 -20.44
N ALA A 248 -2.79 17.26 -19.98
CA ALA A 248 -2.68 15.96 -20.65
C ALA A 248 -3.36 15.92 -22.02
N GLY A 249 -4.41 16.71 -22.20
CA GLY A 249 -5.25 16.74 -23.39
C GLY A 249 -5.99 15.42 -23.55
N LYS A 250 -5.84 14.77 -24.72
CA LYS A 250 -6.45 13.45 -25.01
C LYS A 250 -5.70 12.26 -24.39
N ARG A 251 -4.56 12.52 -23.74
CA ARG A 251 -3.72 11.47 -23.14
C ARG A 251 -4.27 11.08 -21.77
N LYS A 252 -3.99 9.83 -21.38
CA LYS A 252 -4.29 9.33 -20.05
C LYS A 252 -3.37 10.00 -19.03
N LEU A 253 -3.94 10.75 -18.10
CA LEU A 253 -3.23 11.31 -16.97
C LEU A 253 -3.01 10.20 -15.92
N VAL A 254 -1.78 10.08 -15.44
CA VAL A 254 -1.38 9.15 -14.39
C VAL A 254 -0.78 9.94 -13.23
N LEU A 255 -1.32 9.73 -12.04
CA LEU A 255 -0.87 10.38 -10.81
C LEU A 255 -0.13 9.38 -9.93
N ALA A 256 0.99 9.80 -9.38
CA ALA A 256 1.74 8.97 -8.43
C ALA A 256 2.28 9.82 -7.29
N ASN A 257 2.22 9.27 -6.08
CA ASN A 257 2.49 10.02 -4.86
C ASN A 257 3.57 9.31 -4.04
N PHE A 258 4.49 10.07 -3.47
CA PHE A 258 5.44 9.58 -2.49
C PHE A 258 5.66 10.61 -1.39
N PHE A 259 5.52 10.18 -0.15
CA PHE A 259 5.67 11.03 1.03
C PHE A 259 6.87 10.50 1.80
N PHE A 260 7.98 11.25 1.75
CA PHE A 260 9.17 10.89 2.51
C PHE A 260 8.84 10.90 4.01
N TRP A 261 9.45 9.96 4.74
CA TRP A 261 9.30 9.91 6.20
C TRP A 261 10.59 9.46 6.87
N LYS A 262 11.30 10.40 7.49
CA LYS A 262 12.59 10.16 8.13
C LYS A 262 12.53 9.18 9.31
N PRO A 263 11.51 9.22 10.19
CA PRO A 263 11.26 8.19 11.21
C PRO A 263 10.78 6.84 10.65
N GLY A 264 10.43 6.80 9.37
CA GLY A 264 9.92 5.62 8.68
C GLY A 264 11.00 4.58 8.36
N SER A 265 10.62 3.53 7.61
CA SER A 265 11.60 2.55 7.14
C SER A 265 12.61 3.15 6.16
N THR A 266 13.70 2.41 5.92
CA THR A 266 14.70 2.78 4.90
C THR A 266 14.07 3.01 3.52
N LEU A 267 12.98 2.32 3.16
CA LEU A 267 12.31 2.55 1.89
C LEU A 267 11.53 3.87 1.89
N GLN A 268 10.89 4.25 3.00
CA GLN A 268 10.14 5.51 3.10
C GLN A 268 11.02 6.77 3.04
N LYS A 269 12.34 6.63 3.17
CA LYS A 269 13.29 7.77 3.11
C LYS A 269 14.32 7.70 1.97
N SER A 270 14.30 6.67 1.13
CA SER A 270 15.33 6.47 0.08
C SER A 270 14.79 6.59 -1.34
N ALA A 271 15.70 6.81 -2.30
CA ALA A 271 15.38 6.83 -3.73
C ALA A 271 14.79 5.49 -4.21
N LYS A 272 15.20 4.37 -3.60
CA LYS A 272 14.66 3.04 -3.91
C LYS A 272 13.16 2.96 -3.62
N GLY A 273 12.73 3.40 -2.43
CA GLY A 273 11.31 3.39 -2.09
C GLY A 273 10.50 4.39 -2.89
N LEU A 274 11.08 5.55 -3.23
CA LEU A 274 10.49 6.51 -4.16
C LEU A 274 10.19 5.85 -5.52
N LEU A 275 11.20 5.26 -6.17
CA LEU A 275 11.03 4.62 -7.48
C LEU A 275 10.01 3.48 -7.45
N ARG A 276 10.07 2.62 -6.43
CA ARG A 276 9.11 1.51 -6.24
C ARG A 276 7.68 2.01 -6.11
N SER A 277 7.46 3.04 -5.30
CA SER A 277 6.12 3.58 -5.04
C SER A 277 5.56 4.28 -6.27
N LEU A 278 6.39 5.04 -6.99
CA LEU A 278 5.96 5.69 -8.24
C LEU A 278 5.62 4.65 -9.32
N LEU A 279 6.45 3.62 -9.52
CA LEU A 279 6.13 2.54 -10.47
C LEU A 279 4.87 1.78 -10.06
N HIS A 280 4.68 1.54 -8.76
CA HIS A 280 3.48 0.89 -8.26
C HIS A 280 2.23 1.72 -8.60
N ASP A 281 2.23 3.03 -8.34
CA ASP A 281 1.11 3.91 -8.68
C ASP A 281 0.89 3.99 -10.20
N VAL A 282 1.97 4.12 -10.98
CA VAL A 282 1.91 4.16 -12.45
C VAL A 282 1.28 2.88 -13.01
N LEU A 283 1.72 1.71 -12.57
CA LEU A 283 1.17 0.43 -13.06
C LEU A 283 -0.23 0.14 -12.52
N ARG A 284 -0.62 0.74 -11.38
CA ARG A 284 -1.97 0.61 -10.85
C ARG A 284 -2.96 1.38 -11.73
N GLU A 285 -2.58 2.57 -12.20
CA GLU A 285 -3.44 3.41 -13.05
C GLU A 285 -3.32 3.05 -14.53
N ALA A 286 -2.16 2.60 -15.00
CA ALA A 286 -1.91 2.16 -16.37
C ALA A 286 -1.30 0.74 -16.43
N PRO A 287 -2.08 -0.32 -16.15
CA PRO A 287 -1.62 -1.72 -16.20
C PRO A 287 -1.07 -2.14 -17.58
N GLU A 288 -1.55 -1.51 -18.65
CA GLU A 288 -1.07 -1.71 -20.02
C GLU A 288 0.42 -1.40 -20.19
N LEU A 289 1.03 -0.62 -19.29
CA LEU A 289 2.45 -0.30 -19.31
C LEU A 289 3.33 -1.40 -18.71
N THR A 290 2.78 -2.39 -17.99
CA THR A 290 3.58 -3.40 -17.27
C THR A 290 4.55 -4.14 -18.18
N SER A 291 4.08 -4.65 -19.34
CA SER A 291 4.92 -5.38 -20.29
C SER A 291 5.98 -4.48 -20.95
N SER A 292 5.70 -3.19 -21.10
CA SER A 292 6.64 -2.22 -21.68
C SER A 292 7.73 -1.82 -20.69
N LEU A 293 7.38 -1.64 -19.41
CA LEU A 293 8.32 -1.23 -18.36
C LEU A 293 9.17 -2.38 -17.83
N PHE A 294 8.65 -3.60 -17.87
CA PHE A 294 9.34 -4.81 -17.40
C PHE A 294 9.38 -5.91 -18.48
N PRO A 295 9.99 -5.67 -19.65
CA PRO A 295 9.92 -6.61 -20.77
C PRO A 295 10.56 -7.96 -20.42
N THR A 296 11.74 -7.94 -19.79
CA THR A 296 12.49 -9.15 -19.41
C THR A 296 11.71 -9.98 -18.39
N GLU A 297 11.26 -9.36 -17.30
CA GLU A 297 10.51 -10.04 -16.26
C GLU A 297 9.14 -10.51 -16.78
N TRP A 298 8.51 -9.73 -17.66
CA TRP A 298 7.26 -10.09 -18.31
C TRP A 298 7.42 -11.35 -19.15
N GLU A 299 8.42 -11.42 -20.02
CA GLU A 299 8.68 -12.61 -20.85
C GLU A 299 8.98 -13.85 -20.01
N ILE A 300 9.82 -13.70 -18.97
CA ILE A 300 10.14 -14.79 -18.04
C ILE A 300 8.87 -15.31 -17.36
N GLU A 301 8.01 -14.42 -16.87
CA GLU A 301 6.77 -14.83 -16.20
C GLU A 301 5.72 -15.35 -17.17
N TYR A 302 5.62 -14.80 -18.38
CA TYR A 302 4.66 -15.20 -19.41
C TYR A 302 5.02 -16.57 -20.01
N GLY A 303 6.31 -16.85 -20.17
CA GLY A 303 6.85 -18.10 -20.74
C GLY A 303 6.93 -19.29 -19.77
N LYS A 304 6.71 -19.08 -18.47
CA LYS A 304 6.65 -20.20 -17.49
C LYS A 304 5.39 -21.04 -17.76
N PRO A 305 5.49 -22.36 -18.05
CA PRO A 305 4.32 -23.22 -18.01
C PRO A 305 3.74 -23.25 -16.60
N SER A 306 2.41 -23.37 -16.49
CA SER A 306 1.54 -23.16 -15.31
C SER A 306 1.93 -23.84 -13.98
N LYS A 307 3.05 -24.56 -13.92
CA LYS A 307 3.63 -25.18 -12.72
C LYS A 307 4.36 -24.21 -11.79
N ARG A 308 4.64 -22.96 -12.20
CA ARG A 308 5.40 -21.97 -11.40
C ARG A 308 4.96 -20.52 -11.57
N HIS A 309 3.71 -20.21 -11.93
CA HIS A 309 3.19 -18.83 -11.81
C HIS A 309 2.95 -18.48 -10.33
N CYS A 310 4.03 -18.54 -9.57
CA CYS A 310 4.14 -18.13 -8.20
C CYS A 310 5.38 -17.26 -8.16
N LEU A 311 5.22 -15.98 -8.49
CA LEU A 311 5.76 -14.99 -7.57
C LEU A 311 5.09 -15.30 -6.23
N ASP A 312 5.77 -16.18 -5.49
CA ASP A 312 5.62 -16.28 -4.06
C ASP A 312 5.90 -14.87 -3.52
N SER A 313 5.16 -14.47 -2.49
CA SER A 313 5.23 -13.14 -1.85
C SER A 313 6.64 -12.76 -1.33
N SER A 314 7.64 -13.59 -1.57
CA SER A 314 9.04 -13.50 -1.16
C SER A 314 10.00 -12.94 -2.22
N GLN A 315 9.63 -12.88 -3.51
CA GLN A 315 10.52 -12.32 -4.55
C GLN A 315 10.22 -10.85 -4.85
N SER A 316 10.94 -9.96 -4.17
CA SER A 316 10.97 -8.54 -4.50
C SER A 316 11.79 -8.29 -5.77
N PHE A 317 11.36 -7.35 -6.61
CA PHE A 317 12.18 -6.91 -7.76
C PHE A 317 13.54 -6.41 -7.30
N SER A 318 14.58 -6.75 -8.06
CA SER A 318 15.92 -6.21 -7.83
C SER A 318 15.95 -4.70 -8.07
N ASP A 319 16.92 -4.03 -7.44
CA ASP A 319 17.06 -2.57 -7.58
C ASP A 319 17.42 -2.15 -9.00
N SER A 320 18.15 -3.00 -9.72
CA SER A 320 18.46 -2.79 -11.14
C SER A 320 17.21 -2.88 -12.00
N ALA A 321 16.31 -3.85 -11.75
CA ALA A 321 15.05 -3.98 -12.48
C ALA A 321 14.15 -2.75 -12.28
N ILE A 322 14.02 -2.28 -11.03
CA ILE A 322 13.24 -1.08 -10.69
C ILE A 322 13.81 0.17 -11.38
N ARG A 323 15.13 0.38 -11.29
CA ARG A 323 15.79 1.53 -11.94
C ARG A 323 15.68 1.46 -13.46
N ASN A 324 15.78 0.27 -14.05
CA ASN A 324 15.62 0.06 -15.48
C ASN A 324 14.20 0.38 -15.94
N ALA A 325 13.18 -0.16 -15.25
CA ALA A 325 11.78 0.11 -15.54
C ALA A 325 11.46 1.60 -15.48
N PHE A 326 11.96 2.31 -14.46
CA PHE A 326 11.79 3.75 -14.37
C PHE A 326 12.56 4.51 -15.46
N SER A 327 13.77 4.06 -15.83
CA SER A 327 14.51 4.63 -16.97
C SER A 327 13.76 4.45 -18.29
N ILE A 328 13.09 3.31 -18.51
CA ILE A 328 12.24 3.07 -19.68
C ILE A 328 11.06 4.05 -19.67
N LEU A 329 10.36 4.18 -18.53
CA LEU A 329 9.26 5.14 -18.35
C LEU A 329 9.66 6.57 -18.72
N LEU A 330 10.89 6.96 -18.41
CA LEU A 330 11.42 8.31 -18.70
C LEU A 330 11.86 8.52 -20.15
N LYS A 331 12.47 7.50 -20.77
CA LYS A 331 13.14 7.63 -22.08
C LYS A 331 12.24 7.28 -23.26
N GLN A 332 11.25 6.41 -23.07
CA GLN A 332 10.46 5.88 -24.17
C GLN A 332 9.38 6.87 -24.61
N LYS A 333 9.66 7.58 -25.71
CA LYS A 333 8.77 8.62 -26.26
C LYS A 333 7.36 8.15 -26.58
N SER A 334 7.19 6.90 -27.02
CA SER A 334 5.88 6.35 -27.39
C SER A 334 4.91 6.28 -26.20
N ILE A 335 5.42 6.19 -24.97
CA ILE A 335 4.58 6.24 -23.76
C ILE A 335 3.92 7.63 -23.67
N TYR A 336 4.64 8.70 -24.00
CA TYR A 336 4.15 10.07 -23.92
C TYR A 336 3.22 10.49 -25.05
N GLU A 337 3.04 9.65 -26.07
CA GLU A 337 2.01 9.83 -27.09
C GLU A 337 0.63 9.55 -26.51
N THR A 338 0.54 8.63 -25.55
CA THR A 338 -0.71 8.14 -24.96
C THR A 338 -0.90 8.54 -23.50
N HIS A 339 0.18 8.84 -22.78
CA HIS A 339 0.16 9.11 -21.34
C HIS A 339 0.87 10.41 -20.95
N ARG A 340 0.48 10.96 -19.80
CA ARG A 340 1.19 12.02 -19.08
C ARG A 340 1.25 11.68 -17.60
N PHE A 341 2.34 12.05 -16.95
CA PHE A 341 2.59 11.69 -15.56
C PHE A 341 2.76 12.93 -14.69
N CYS A 342 2.11 12.96 -13.53
CA CYS A 342 2.36 13.98 -12.52
C CYS A 342 2.72 13.31 -11.20
N PHE A 343 3.92 13.60 -10.69
CA PHE A 343 4.46 13.02 -9.47
C PHE A 343 4.38 14.00 -8.32
N PHE A 344 3.84 13.57 -7.19
CA PHE A 344 3.63 14.38 -6.00
C PHE A 344 4.57 13.88 -4.91
N LEU A 345 5.61 14.66 -4.63
CA LEU A 345 6.71 14.29 -3.75
C LEU A 345 6.69 15.18 -2.50
N ASP A 346 6.23 14.65 -1.38
CA ASP A 346 6.16 15.41 -0.12
C ASP A 346 7.41 15.18 0.73
N ALA A 347 7.85 16.25 1.42
CA ALA A 347 8.93 16.26 2.39
C ALA A 347 10.29 15.85 1.82
N LEU A 348 10.71 16.45 0.70
CA LEU A 348 12.01 16.15 0.07
C LEU A 348 13.21 16.35 1.03
N ASP A 349 13.08 17.24 2.02
CA ASP A 349 14.06 17.43 3.09
C ASP A 349 14.26 16.20 3.99
N GLU A 350 13.31 15.26 3.99
CA GLU A 350 13.37 14.00 4.74
C GLU A 350 14.04 12.86 3.96
N TYR A 351 14.52 13.13 2.74
CA TYR A 351 15.36 12.18 2.00
C TYR A 351 16.64 11.83 2.79
N GLU A 352 16.95 10.53 2.82
CA GLU A 352 18.16 9.96 3.40
C GLU A 352 18.78 8.97 2.40
N GLY A 353 19.79 9.44 1.68
CA GLY A 353 20.56 8.66 0.72
C GLY A 353 21.65 7.81 1.38
N PRO A 354 22.33 6.95 0.58
CA PRO A 354 23.61 6.36 0.97
C PRO A 354 24.63 7.44 1.39
N PRO A 355 25.71 7.09 2.11
CA PRO A 355 26.69 8.06 2.61
C PRO A 355 27.33 9.00 1.58
N HIS A 356 27.25 8.67 0.29
CA HIS A 356 27.82 9.44 -0.82
C HIS A 356 26.76 10.13 -1.69
N GLU A 357 25.47 10.05 -1.34
CA GLU A 357 24.38 10.75 -2.01
C GLU A 357 23.68 11.69 -1.03
N ASP A 358 23.54 12.96 -1.40
CA ASP A 358 22.89 13.97 -0.58
C ASP A 358 21.59 14.51 -1.23
N HIS A 359 20.99 15.55 -0.64
CA HIS A 359 19.82 16.21 -1.23
C HIS A 359 20.11 16.81 -2.61
N THR A 360 21.34 17.25 -2.88
CA THR A 360 21.76 17.77 -4.19
C THR A 360 21.67 16.68 -5.25
N ASP A 361 22.10 15.46 -4.94
CA ASP A 361 22.02 14.32 -5.86
C ASP A 361 20.57 13.91 -6.12
N MET A 362 19.70 13.95 -5.11
CA MET A 362 18.26 13.75 -5.31
C MET A 362 17.65 14.85 -6.20
N ILE A 363 18.00 16.13 -5.99
CA ILE A 363 17.54 17.23 -6.86
C ILE A 363 18.00 17.03 -8.30
N ARG A 364 19.28 16.67 -8.51
CA ARG A 364 19.83 16.35 -9.84
C ARG A 364 19.08 15.20 -10.49
N LEU A 365 18.75 14.17 -9.73
CA LEU A 365 17.95 13.04 -10.20
C LEU A 365 16.56 13.51 -10.66
N LEU A 366 15.84 14.29 -9.86
CA LEU A 366 14.51 14.81 -10.24
C LEU A 366 14.57 15.73 -11.48
N ASN A 367 15.56 16.62 -11.54
CA ASN A 367 15.78 17.48 -12.71
C ASN A 367 16.11 16.65 -13.97
N SER A 368 16.87 15.56 -13.83
CA SER A 368 17.14 14.64 -14.95
C SER A 368 15.87 14.00 -15.50
N TRP A 369 14.87 13.72 -14.66
CA TRP A 369 13.59 13.15 -15.08
C TRP A 369 12.79 14.16 -15.91
N LEU A 370 12.77 15.43 -15.49
CA LEU A 370 12.10 16.51 -16.22
C LEU A 370 12.75 16.73 -17.59
N LEU A 371 14.09 16.74 -17.65
CA LEU A 371 14.83 16.89 -18.90
C LEU A 371 14.62 15.70 -19.86
N THR A 372 14.67 14.48 -19.34
CA THR A 372 14.58 13.26 -20.14
C THR A 372 13.17 13.07 -20.72
N SER A 373 12.14 13.38 -19.94
CA SER A 373 10.74 13.19 -20.33
C SER A 373 10.20 14.23 -21.32
N ARG A 374 10.94 15.32 -21.59
CA ARG A 374 10.60 16.37 -22.57
C ARG A 374 9.15 16.89 -22.41
N GLY A 375 8.76 17.17 -21.17
CA GLY A 375 7.41 17.66 -20.84
C GLY A 375 6.34 16.56 -20.72
N GLY A 376 6.73 15.27 -20.73
CA GLY A 376 5.85 14.15 -20.41
C GLY A 376 5.60 13.93 -18.93
N VAL A 377 6.48 14.48 -18.08
CA VAL A 377 6.39 14.39 -16.60
C VAL A 377 6.33 15.80 -16.00
N LYS A 378 5.41 15.98 -15.05
CA LYS A 378 5.41 17.10 -14.09
C LYS A 378 5.77 16.56 -12.72
N ILE A 379 6.46 17.38 -11.93
CA ILE A 379 6.77 17.05 -10.53
C ILE A 379 6.26 18.17 -9.64
N ARG A 380 5.48 17.84 -8.64
CA ARG A 380 5.23 18.75 -7.53
C ARG A 380 6.02 18.27 -6.34
N VAL A 381 6.74 19.17 -5.70
CA VAL A 381 7.60 18.84 -4.58
C VAL A 381 7.35 19.77 -3.41
N SER A 382 7.40 19.24 -2.18
CA SER A 382 7.42 20.05 -0.97
C SER A 382 8.73 19.86 -0.20
N SER A 383 9.21 20.91 0.47
CA SER A 383 10.36 20.82 1.36
C SER A 383 10.36 21.92 2.44
N ARG A 384 11.26 21.80 3.41
CA ARG A 384 11.68 22.93 4.27
C ARG A 384 12.50 23.97 3.50
N GLU A 385 12.65 25.12 4.13
CA GLU A 385 13.45 26.27 3.67
C GLU A 385 14.94 26.06 3.96
N TYR A 386 15.52 24.99 3.42
CA TYR A 386 16.96 24.78 3.48
C TYR A 386 17.63 25.37 2.25
N ALA A 387 18.85 25.90 2.42
CA ALA A 387 19.62 26.55 1.36
C ALA A 387 19.78 25.67 0.11
N VAL A 388 19.94 24.34 0.29
CA VAL A 388 20.04 23.38 -0.82
C VAL A 388 18.82 23.40 -1.75
N PHE A 389 17.66 23.84 -1.28
CA PHE A 389 16.44 23.94 -2.06
C PHE A 389 16.15 25.35 -2.61
N GLU A 390 16.90 26.38 -2.21
CA GLU A 390 16.58 27.77 -2.59
C GLU A 390 16.77 28.06 -4.08
N GLY A 391 17.63 27.32 -4.77
CA GLY A 391 17.82 27.38 -6.23
C GLY A 391 17.68 26.03 -6.93
N ALA A 392 17.10 25.04 -6.26
CA ALA A 392 16.96 23.68 -6.79
C ALA A 392 15.94 23.58 -7.94
N PHE A 393 14.95 24.47 -7.93
CA PHE A 393 13.83 24.53 -8.84
C PHE A 393 13.59 25.97 -9.30
N ASP A 394 12.75 26.12 -10.33
CA ASP A 394 12.37 27.41 -10.90
C ASP A 394 11.70 28.30 -9.84
N LEU A 395 12.29 29.48 -9.60
CA LEU A 395 11.82 30.46 -8.62
C LEU A 395 10.44 31.02 -8.97
N GLU A 396 10.09 31.04 -10.26
CA GLU A 396 8.77 31.49 -10.71
C GLU A 396 7.68 30.44 -10.46
N LYS A 397 8.05 29.18 -10.23
CA LYS A 397 7.14 28.05 -9.99
C LYS A 397 7.20 27.59 -8.52
N ARG A 398 7.16 28.56 -7.60
CA ARG A 398 7.29 28.34 -6.17
C ARG A 398 6.36 29.25 -5.37
N PHE A 399 5.90 28.75 -4.22
CA PHE A 399 5.37 29.63 -3.17
C PHE A 399 5.76 29.15 -1.77
N ARG A 400 5.67 30.08 -0.82
CA ARG A 400 5.93 29.89 0.60
C ARG A 400 4.63 29.79 1.38
N LEU A 401 4.37 28.61 1.93
CA LEU A 401 3.04 28.24 2.44
C LEU A 401 2.57 29.12 3.60
N GLN A 402 3.46 29.41 4.56
CA GLN A 402 3.12 30.20 5.74
C GLN A 402 2.60 31.61 5.42
N ASP A 403 3.09 32.19 4.32
CA ASP A 403 2.76 33.55 3.89
C ASP A 403 1.37 33.63 3.25
N LEU A 404 0.81 32.48 2.85
CA LEU A 404 -0.47 32.37 2.13
C LEU A 404 -1.60 31.83 3.01
N THR A 405 -1.29 31.37 4.21
CA THR A 405 -2.22 30.61 5.08
C THR A 405 -2.72 31.40 6.29
N SER A 406 -2.53 32.72 6.33
CA SER A 406 -3.07 33.55 7.44
C SER A 406 -4.59 33.42 7.56
N GLY A 407 -5.32 33.55 6.45
CA GLY A 407 -6.77 33.42 6.44
C GLY A 407 -7.25 32.01 6.83
N ASP A 408 -6.48 30.97 6.53
CA ASP A 408 -6.78 29.59 6.97
C ASP A 408 -6.66 29.47 8.50
N ARG A 409 -5.58 30.02 9.09
CA ARG A 409 -5.38 30.04 10.54
C ARG A 409 -6.48 30.85 11.24
N GLU A 410 -6.83 32.02 10.71
CA GLU A 410 -7.93 32.85 11.25
C GLU A 410 -9.25 32.09 11.29
N ARG A 411 -9.64 31.45 10.18
CA ARG A 411 -10.87 30.64 10.12
C ARG A 411 -10.84 29.48 11.12
N TYR A 412 -9.71 28.78 11.22
CA TYR A 412 -9.53 27.69 12.17
C TYR A 412 -9.68 28.17 13.62
N VAL A 413 -9.01 29.26 14.01
CA VAL A 413 -9.07 29.79 15.37
C VAL A 413 -10.47 30.29 15.70
N GLN A 414 -11.08 31.06 14.79
CA GLN A 414 -12.42 31.62 14.97
C GLN A 414 -13.47 30.53 15.22
N GLU A 415 -13.41 29.42 14.48
CA GLU A 415 -14.30 28.29 14.67
C GLU A 415 -14.08 27.60 16.02
N ARG A 416 -12.82 27.45 16.43
CA ARG A 416 -12.47 26.71 17.65
C ARG A 416 -12.66 27.52 18.93
N LEU A 417 -12.75 28.84 18.84
CA LEU A 417 -12.99 29.76 19.96
C LEU A 417 -14.44 30.29 20.03
N HIS A 418 -15.40 29.59 19.44
CA HIS A 418 -16.83 29.97 19.49
C HIS A 418 -17.42 30.03 20.91
N GLY A 419 -16.77 29.41 21.90
CA GLY A 419 -17.18 29.44 23.31
C GLY A 419 -17.02 30.79 24.00
N ILE A 420 -16.34 31.76 23.38
CA ILE A 420 -16.26 33.15 23.87
C ILE A 420 -17.48 33.94 23.38
N PRO A 421 -18.37 34.41 24.27
CA PRO A 421 -19.61 35.09 23.88
C PRO A 421 -19.37 36.47 23.27
N ASP A 422 -18.42 37.22 23.83
CA ASP A 422 -18.06 38.55 23.34
C ASP A 422 -17.35 38.44 21.99
N LYS A 423 -18.00 38.98 20.96
CA LYS A 423 -17.48 38.98 19.60
C LYS A 423 -16.18 39.80 19.46
N ILE A 424 -16.09 40.95 20.12
CA ILE A 424 -14.92 41.85 20.03
C ILE A 424 -13.72 41.17 20.69
N GLU A 425 -13.93 40.60 21.87
CA GLU A 425 -12.90 39.86 22.59
C GLU A 425 -12.41 38.65 21.78
N ARG A 426 -13.35 37.87 21.22
CA ARG A 426 -13.01 36.72 20.38
C ARG A 426 -12.21 37.14 19.15
N GLU A 427 -12.59 38.20 18.45
CA GLU A 427 -11.86 38.71 17.29
C GLU A 427 -10.47 39.22 17.64
N ARG A 428 -10.30 39.86 18.80
CA ARG A 428 -8.99 40.24 19.32
C ARG A 428 -8.12 39.02 19.58
N LEU A 429 -8.64 38.02 20.30
CA LEU A 429 -7.90 36.80 20.61
C LEU A 429 -7.53 36.01 19.35
N VAL A 430 -8.42 35.97 18.35
CA VAL A 430 -8.11 35.38 17.03
C VAL A 430 -6.91 36.07 16.39
N ARG A 431 -6.89 37.41 16.34
CA ARG A 431 -5.76 38.18 15.79
C ARG A 431 -4.47 37.90 16.55
N ASP A 432 -4.53 37.88 17.88
CA ASP A 432 -3.35 37.66 18.73
C ASP A 432 -2.76 36.26 18.53
N VAL A 433 -3.61 35.22 18.48
CA VAL A 433 -3.17 33.84 18.20
C VAL A 433 -2.56 33.72 16.80
N VAL A 434 -3.21 34.29 15.78
CA VAL A 434 -2.73 34.21 14.40
C VAL A 434 -1.41 34.95 14.24
N GLY A 435 -1.29 36.14 14.82
CA GLY A 435 -0.06 36.94 14.78
C GLY A 435 1.12 36.23 15.44
N ARG A 436 0.90 35.61 16.61
CA ARG A 436 1.95 34.88 17.35
C ARG A 436 2.35 33.56 16.73
N SER A 437 1.47 32.94 15.93
CA SER A 437 1.79 31.67 15.29
C SER A 437 2.92 31.76 14.26
N ASP A 438 3.24 32.96 13.76
CA ASP A 438 4.28 33.22 12.76
C ASP A 438 4.28 32.21 11.58
N GLY A 439 3.07 31.82 11.14
CA GLY A 439 2.91 30.89 10.03
C GLY A 439 2.89 29.41 10.38
N VAL A 440 3.13 29.04 11.63
CA VAL A 440 3.22 27.65 12.10
C VAL A 440 1.83 27.16 12.53
N PHE A 441 1.17 26.40 11.65
CA PHE A 441 -0.17 25.86 11.91
C PHE A 441 -0.20 24.90 13.11
N LEU A 442 0.84 24.09 13.31
CA LEU A 442 0.96 23.21 14.48
C LEU A 442 0.92 24.00 15.80
N TRP A 443 1.61 25.14 15.85
CA TRP A 443 1.58 26.05 16.99
C TRP A 443 0.15 26.53 17.24
N THR A 444 -0.55 26.97 16.19
CA THR A 444 -1.95 27.41 16.28
C THR A 444 -2.84 26.31 16.85
N VAL A 445 -2.70 25.06 16.39
CA VAL A 445 -3.51 23.93 16.87
C VAL A 445 -3.25 23.67 18.36
N LEU A 446 -1.98 23.62 18.78
CA LEU A 446 -1.60 23.32 20.16
C LEU A 446 -2.07 24.40 21.13
N VAL A 447 -1.84 25.67 20.80
CA VAL A 447 -2.24 26.80 21.65
C VAL A 447 -3.76 26.92 21.71
N VAL A 448 -4.46 26.83 20.58
CA VAL A 448 -5.94 26.87 20.58
C VAL A 448 -6.53 25.72 21.41
N LYS A 449 -5.92 24.53 21.40
CA LYS A 449 -6.35 23.43 22.27
C LYS A 449 -6.23 23.82 23.76
N ALA A 450 -5.10 24.37 24.18
CA ALA A 450 -4.91 24.83 25.55
C ALA A 450 -5.89 25.95 25.95
N LEU A 451 -6.10 26.94 25.09
CA LEU A 451 -7.08 28.01 25.35
C LEU A 451 -8.51 27.48 25.47
N ARG A 452 -8.88 26.45 24.69
CA ARG A 452 -10.19 25.81 24.82
C ARG A 452 -10.36 25.08 26.15
N GLU A 453 -9.30 24.50 26.70
CA GLU A 453 -9.33 23.90 28.04
C GLU A 453 -9.56 24.97 29.10
N CYS A 454 -8.92 26.15 29.00
CA CYS A 454 -9.20 27.28 29.89
C CYS A 454 -10.66 27.75 29.80
N ILE A 455 -11.20 27.90 28.59
CA ILE A 455 -12.60 28.29 28.37
C ILE A 455 -13.55 27.25 28.96
N GLY A 456 -13.28 25.95 28.73
CA GLY A 456 -14.08 24.85 29.28
C GLY A 456 -14.08 24.80 30.81
N ASN A 457 -12.99 25.25 31.44
CA ASN A 457 -12.87 25.38 32.90
C ASN A 457 -13.48 26.68 33.45
N GLY A 458 -14.16 27.48 32.63
CA GLY A 458 -14.81 28.72 33.05
C GLY A 458 -13.83 29.86 33.39
N GLN A 459 -12.60 29.81 32.86
CA GLN A 459 -11.62 30.87 33.10
C GLN A 459 -12.03 32.17 32.39
N GLY A 460 -11.83 33.31 33.06
CA GLY A 460 -12.17 34.61 32.51
C GLY A 460 -11.19 35.11 31.42
N PRO A 461 -11.57 36.15 30.66
CA PRO A 461 -10.79 36.76 29.58
C PRO A 461 -9.30 37.01 29.89
N LYS A 462 -9.03 37.64 31.04
CA LYS A 462 -7.66 37.97 31.47
C LYS A 462 -6.79 36.73 31.67
N ALA A 463 -7.37 35.64 32.18
CA ALA A 463 -6.63 34.40 32.38
C ALA A 463 -6.31 33.72 31.04
N ILE A 464 -7.23 33.79 30.07
CA ILE A 464 -7.00 33.31 28.70
C ILE A 464 -5.90 34.12 28.00
N GLU A 465 -5.91 35.46 28.16
CA GLU A 465 -4.85 36.33 27.64
C GLU A 465 -3.48 36.04 28.28
N GLN A 466 -3.45 35.79 29.60
CA GLN A 466 -2.24 35.40 30.32
C GLN A 466 -1.72 34.03 29.87
N GLU A 467 -2.62 33.05 29.67
CA GLU A 467 -2.27 31.73 29.17
C GLU A 467 -1.65 31.84 27.78
N LEU A 468 -2.28 32.57 26.85
CA LEU A 468 -1.73 32.84 25.52
C LEU A 468 -0.36 33.53 25.63
N SER A 469 -0.24 34.50 26.54
CA SER A 469 1.00 35.24 26.79
C SER A 469 2.15 34.35 27.24
N SER A 470 1.84 33.26 27.93
CA SER A 470 2.83 32.32 28.43
C SER A 470 3.45 31.42 27.35
N TYR A 471 2.85 31.30 26.16
CA TYR A 471 3.39 30.46 25.08
C TYR A 471 4.45 31.20 24.25
N PRO A 472 5.65 30.64 24.07
CA PRO A 472 6.64 31.22 23.17
C PRO A 472 6.15 31.15 21.72
N THR A 473 6.69 32.01 20.85
CA THR A 473 6.37 32.02 19.42
C THR A 473 7.13 30.93 18.66
N GLU A 474 8.37 30.64 19.08
CA GLU A 474 9.22 29.63 18.45
C GLU A 474 8.77 28.21 18.80
N LEU A 475 8.81 27.32 17.81
CA LEU A 475 8.31 25.95 17.97
C LEU A 475 9.18 25.12 18.92
N ASP A 476 10.50 25.32 18.92
CA ASP A 476 11.41 24.59 19.81
C ASP A 476 11.18 24.98 21.28
N GLU A 477 11.02 26.27 21.54
CA GLU A 477 10.67 26.77 22.87
C GLU A 477 9.27 26.29 23.30
N LEU A 478 8.32 26.18 22.36
CA LEU A 478 7.01 25.60 22.61
C LEU A 478 7.14 24.16 23.09
N PHE A 479 7.96 23.34 22.42
CA PHE A 479 8.21 21.96 22.87
C PHE A 479 8.84 21.93 24.25
N VAL A 480 9.82 22.79 24.54
CA VAL A 480 10.43 22.89 25.89
C VAL A 480 9.36 23.21 26.94
N LYS A 481 8.48 24.18 26.68
CA LYS A 481 7.37 24.52 27.57
C LYS A 481 6.41 23.35 27.78
N LEU A 482 6.01 22.66 26.71
CA LEU A 482 5.10 21.51 26.78
C LEU A 482 5.71 20.34 27.56
N LEU A 483 7.01 20.05 27.36
CA LEU A 483 7.71 19.03 28.13
C LEU A 483 7.87 19.44 29.60
N SER A 484 8.08 20.74 29.86
CA SER A 484 8.21 21.27 31.22
C SER A 484 6.90 21.23 32.00
N SER A 485 5.76 21.34 31.32
CA SER A 485 4.41 21.32 31.92
C SER A 485 3.91 19.91 32.27
N ILE A 486 4.61 18.86 31.85
CA ILE A 486 4.33 17.48 32.29
C ILE A 486 4.41 17.45 33.83
N ARG A 487 3.37 16.91 34.49
CA ARG A 487 3.30 16.79 35.95
C ARG A 487 4.54 16.08 36.48
N LEU A 488 5.10 16.54 37.59
CA LEU A 488 6.30 15.96 38.21
C LEU A 488 6.20 14.43 38.38
N SER A 489 5.02 13.94 38.80
CA SER A 489 4.76 12.50 38.94
C SER A 489 4.84 11.72 37.64
N ALA A 490 4.53 12.35 36.50
CA ALA A 490 4.56 11.73 35.17
C ALA A 490 5.89 11.93 34.42
N LYS A 491 6.77 12.82 34.88
CA LYS A 491 8.04 13.13 34.18
C LYS A 491 8.95 11.90 34.04
N ARG A 492 9.04 11.07 35.09
CA ARG A 492 9.81 9.83 35.05
C ARG A 492 9.30 8.89 33.96
N MET A 493 7.99 8.65 33.93
CA MET A 493 7.36 7.78 32.93
C MET A 493 7.54 8.35 31.51
N ALA A 494 7.35 9.66 31.31
CA ALA A 494 7.57 10.31 30.03
C ALA A 494 9.01 10.12 29.53
N PHE A 495 10.00 10.34 30.40
CA PHE A 495 11.41 10.10 30.08
C PHE A 495 11.67 8.65 29.68
N GLN A 496 11.12 7.68 30.42
CA GLN A 496 11.27 6.26 30.11
C GLN A 496 10.68 5.89 28.76
N ILE A 497 9.49 6.41 28.45
CA ILE A 497 8.85 6.21 27.14
C ILE A 497 9.73 6.78 26.03
N PHE A 498 10.26 8.00 26.18
CA PHE A 498 11.14 8.59 25.18
C PHE A 498 12.44 7.79 24.99
N ALA A 499 13.09 7.38 26.09
CA ALA A 499 14.30 6.57 26.04
C ALA A 499 14.05 5.21 25.38
N MET A 500 12.91 4.57 25.66
CA MET A 500 12.51 3.33 24.99
C MET A 500 12.28 3.55 23.50
N ILE A 501 11.54 4.59 23.11
CA ILE A 501 11.31 4.92 21.69
C ILE A 501 12.64 5.15 20.97
N GLU A 502 13.58 5.86 21.59
CA GLU A 502 14.91 6.12 21.04
C GLU A 502 15.70 4.82 20.83
N ASP A 503 15.82 3.97 21.86
CA ASP A 503 16.53 2.69 21.77
C ASP A 503 15.87 1.74 20.77
N MET A 504 14.53 1.68 20.74
CA MET A 504 13.78 0.90 19.76
C MET A 504 14.01 1.38 18.33
N THR A 505 14.05 2.70 18.12
CA THR A 505 14.34 3.29 16.81
C THR A 505 15.76 2.95 16.36
N ALA A 506 16.73 3.02 17.27
CA ALA A 506 18.11 2.64 16.99
C ALA A 506 18.26 1.14 16.65
N ARG A 507 17.54 0.27 17.37
CA ARG A 507 17.55 -1.19 17.16
C ARG A 507 16.61 -1.67 16.06
N LYS A 508 15.78 -0.78 15.48
CA LYS A 508 14.73 -1.10 14.52
C LYS A 508 13.74 -2.16 15.03
N THR A 509 13.40 -2.08 16.32
CA THR A 509 12.42 -2.97 16.96
C THR A 509 11.11 -2.25 17.22
N THR A 510 10.01 -3.00 17.33
CA THR A 510 8.68 -2.47 17.63
C THR A 510 8.18 -3.06 18.95
N LEU A 511 7.51 -2.23 19.74
CA LEU A 511 6.93 -2.61 21.02
C LEU A 511 5.45 -2.22 21.00
N PRO A 512 4.53 -3.14 21.37
CA PRO A 512 3.12 -2.78 21.49
C PRO A 512 2.93 -1.63 22.49
N LEU A 513 2.02 -0.70 22.20
CA LEU A 513 1.70 0.40 23.12
C LEU A 513 1.26 -0.13 24.51
N LEU A 514 0.65 -1.30 24.55
CA LEU A 514 0.26 -2.00 25.77
C LEU A 514 1.46 -2.30 26.70
N SER A 515 2.66 -2.47 26.14
CA SER A 515 3.87 -2.69 26.93
C SER A 515 4.23 -1.49 27.80
N CYS A 516 3.82 -0.27 27.43
CA CYS A 516 3.99 0.92 28.27
C CYS A 516 3.13 0.86 29.55
N LEU A 517 2.06 0.05 29.61
CA LEU A 517 1.27 -0.12 30.83
C LEU A 517 2.03 -0.82 31.96
N PHE A 518 3.06 -1.60 31.61
CA PHE A 518 3.85 -2.34 32.57
C PHE A 518 5.10 -1.57 33.04
N LEU A 519 5.29 -0.32 32.61
CA LEU A 519 6.43 0.52 33.00
C LEU A 519 6.55 0.66 34.52
N ASP A 520 5.43 0.81 35.21
CA ASP A 520 5.42 0.87 36.67
C ASP A 520 5.82 -0.47 37.30
N ASN A 521 5.39 -1.60 36.73
CA ASN A 521 5.83 -2.92 37.17
C ASN A 521 7.34 -3.15 36.98
N TYR A 522 7.91 -2.65 35.87
CA TYR A 522 9.36 -2.68 35.65
C TYR A 522 10.13 -1.76 36.60
N ASN A 523 9.54 -0.63 36.97
CA ASN A 523 10.10 0.29 37.96
C ASN A 523 10.16 -0.31 39.35
N ASP A 524 9.11 -1.03 39.74
CA ASP A 524 8.99 -1.65 41.07
C ASP A 524 9.75 -2.98 41.15
N ASN A 525 9.83 -3.71 40.04
CA ASN A 525 10.54 -4.98 39.95
C ASN A 525 11.38 -5.07 38.67
N PRO A 526 12.71 -4.88 38.75
CA PRO A 526 13.61 -5.04 37.61
C PRO A 526 13.59 -6.44 36.98
N LYS A 527 13.03 -7.45 37.68
CA LYS A 527 12.85 -8.83 37.20
C LYS A 527 11.43 -9.13 36.72
N PHE A 528 10.63 -8.10 36.42
CA PHE A 528 9.25 -8.29 35.95
C PHE A 528 9.17 -8.93 34.54
N ALA A 529 10.25 -8.85 33.75
CA ALA A 529 10.35 -9.39 32.39
C ALA A 529 10.23 -10.92 32.31
#